data_AF-A0A7J4MW25-F1
#
_entry.id   AF-A0A7J4MW25-F1
#
_cell.length_a   1.000
_cell.length_b   1.000
_cell.length_c   1.000
_cell.angle_alpha   90.00
_cell.angle_beta   90.00
_cell.angle_gamma   90.00
#
_symmetry.space_group_name_H-M   'P 1'
#
loop_
_entity.id
_entity.type
_entity.pdbx_description
1 polymer ?
#
loop_
_entity_poly.entity_id
_entity_poly.type
_entity_poly.pdbx_seq_one_letter_code
_entity_poly.pdbx_strand_id
1 'polypeptide(L)'
;GVINVRQRLAPAPEMEGAVLEIYHHIPPDSIIVTFNGASFDLPYIRRRSAVHGLENRLENCHVDLYHISRRLWGHRLPDCKLSTVERHILGAERDLDIPGSHVPDYYRTYLSTGSPGPLVPLVEHNREDIINMALLIPHVTSGIC
;
A
#
# COMPACT_ATOMS: atom_id res chain seq x y z
N GLY A 1 -0.31 -20.67 1.54
CA GLY A 1 -0.85 -20.21 0.24
C GLY A 1 0.26 -19.51 -0.53
N VAL A 2 0.15 -19.42 -1.86
CA VAL A 2 1.09 -18.65 -2.69
C VAL A 2 0.57 -17.20 -2.79
N ILE A 3 1.42 -16.22 -2.46
CA ILE A 3 1.10 -14.79 -2.62
C ILE A 3 1.63 -14.36 -3.99
N ASN A 4 0.75 -13.80 -4.83
CA ASN A 4 1.11 -13.21 -6.11
C ASN A 4 1.04 -11.68 -6.01
N VAL A 5 2.17 -11.01 -6.23
CA VAL A 5 2.23 -9.55 -6.19
C VAL A 5 2.35 -9.00 -7.62
N ARG A 6 1.45 -8.09 -7.98
CA ARG A 6 1.52 -7.31 -9.23
C ARG A 6 1.49 -5.84 -8.88
N GLN A 7 2.53 -5.12 -9.27
CA GLN A 7 2.65 -3.68 -9.07
C GLN A 7 2.59 -2.96 -10.42
N ARG A 8 1.99 -1.76 -10.45
CA ARG A 8 2.03 -0.87 -11.59
C ARG A 8 2.74 0.41 -11.17
N LEU A 9 3.66 0.86 -12.01
CA LEU A 9 4.40 2.11 -11.83
C LEU A 9 4.16 2.97 -13.07
N ALA A 10 3.81 4.25 -12.86
CA ALA A 10 3.73 5.21 -13.95
C ALA A 10 5.17 5.60 -14.33
N PRO A 11 5.62 5.36 -15.59
CA PRO A 11 6.96 5.78 -16.02
C PRO A 11 7.04 7.29 -16.29
N ALA A 12 5.91 7.97 -16.35
CA ALA A 12 5.80 9.41 -16.49
C ALA A 12 4.49 9.89 -15.84
N PRO A 13 4.41 11.14 -15.34
CA PRO A 13 3.20 11.67 -14.69
C PRO A 13 1.93 11.56 -15.55
N GLU A 14 2.06 11.68 -16.87
CA GLU A 14 0.95 11.61 -17.83
C GLU A 14 0.34 10.19 -17.91
N MET A 15 1.08 9.18 -17.47
CA MET A 15 0.66 7.77 -17.47
C MET A 15 -0.06 7.36 -16.17
N GLU A 16 -0.30 8.30 -15.23
CA GLU A 16 -1.00 8.01 -13.98
C GLU A 16 -2.39 7.39 -14.23
N GLY A 17 -3.13 7.88 -15.23
CA GLY A 17 -4.44 7.33 -15.59
C GLY A 17 -4.39 5.82 -15.87
N ALA A 18 -3.38 5.35 -16.61
CA ALA A 18 -3.19 3.93 -16.93
C ALA A 18 -2.85 3.07 -15.69
N VAL A 19 -2.21 3.66 -14.68
CA VAL A 19 -2.00 3.00 -13.39
C VAL A 19 -3.33 2.86 -12.66
N LEU A 20 -4.11 3.94 -12.59
CA LEU A 20 -5.41 3.98 -11.91
C LEU A 20 -6.47 3.06 -12.55
N GLU A 21 -6.36 2.79 -13.85
CA GLU A 21 -7.24 1.82 -14.53
C GLU A 21 -7.20 0.42 -13.89
N ILE A 22 -6.15 0.07 -13.13
CA ILE A 22 -6.10 -1.23 -12.43
C ILE A 22 -7.33 -1.46 -11.54
N TYR A 23 -7.87 -0.40 -10.95
CA TYR A 23 -9.04 -0.46 -10.08
C TYR A 23 -10.31 -0.87 -10.82
N HIS A 24 -10.39 -0.68 -12.14
CA HIS A 24 -11.51 -1.14 -12.96
C HIS A 24 -11.48 -2.65 -13.22
N HIS A 25 -10.32 -3.28 -13.03
CA HIS A 25 -10.12 -4.71 -13.25
C HIS A 25 -10.19 -5.54 -11.96
N ILE A 26 -10.48 -4.91 -10.81
CA ILE A 26 -10.71 -5.61 -9.55
C ILE A 26 -12.09 -6.30 -9.63
N PRO A 27 -12.18 -7.62 -9.41
CA PRO A 27 -13.46 -8.31 -9.39
C PRO A 27 -14.39 -7.73 -8.29
N PRO A 28 -15.69 -7.50 -8.56
CA PRO A 28 -16.61 -6.90 -7.58
C PRO A 28 -16.75 -7.67 -6.26
N ASP A 29 -16.53 -8.99 -6.29
CA ASP A 29 -16.59 -9.91 -5.16
C ASP A 29 -15.27 -10.01 -4.35
N SER A 30 -14.24 -9.28 -4.76
CA SER A 30 -12.97 -9.21 -4.03
C SER A 30 -13.06 -8.35 -2.76
N ILE A 31 -12.19 -8.63 -1.79
CA ILE A 31 -11.98 -7.78 -0.61
C ILE A 31 -10.76 -6.91 -0.85
N ILE A 32 -10.92 -5.60 -0.68
CA ILE A 32 -9.80 -4.65 -0.67
C ILE A 32 -9.24 -4.61 0.74
N VAL A 33 -7.94 -4.83 0.88
CA VAL A 33 -7.22 -4.72 2.15
C VAL A 33 -6.23 -3.57 2.04
N THR A 34 -6.22 -2.68 3.03
CA THR A 34 -5.28 -1.54 3.12
C THR A 34 -4.71 -1.40 4.52
N PHE A 35 -3.69 -0.56 4.69
CA PHE A 35 -3.24 -0.10 6.00
C PHE A 35 -3.34 1.42 6.07
N ASN A 36 -4.33 1.92 6.81
CA ASN A 36 -4.70 3.34 6.88
C ASN A 36 -5.22 3.93 5.56
N GLY A 37 -5.64 3.07 4.63
CA GLY A 37 -6.11 3.45 3.30
C GLY A 37 -7.54 3.99 3.27
N ALA A 38 -8.35 3.74 4.30
CA ALA A 38 -9.68 4.36 4.43
C ALA A 38 -9.59 5.89 4.46
N SER A 39 -8.56 6.42 5.14
CA SER A 39 -8.35 7.86 5.34
C SER A 39 -7.39 8.48 4.33
N PHE A 40 -6.62 7.67 3.60
CA PHE A 40 -5.55 8.14 2.72
C PHE A 40 -5.68 7.61 1.29
N ASP A 41 -5.40 6.32 1.06
CA ASP A 41 -5.30 5.74 -0.29
C ASP A 41 -6.60 5.87 -1.08
N LEU A 42 -7.72 5.38 -0.52
CA LEU A 42 -9.00 5.34 -1.25
C LEU A 42 -9.51 6.75 -1.59
N PRO A 43 -9.51 7.74 -0.67
CA PRO A 43 -9.82 9.13 -1.03
C PRO A 43 -8.89 9.71 -2.11
N TYR A 44 -7.58 9.41 -2.04
CA TYR A 44 -6.61 9.91 -3.01
C TYR A 44 -6.86 9.31 -4.40
N ILE A 45 -7.01 7.99 -4.49
CA ILE A 45 -7.30 7.26 -5.73
C ILE A 45 -8.58 7.80 -6.37
N ARG A 46 -9.67 7.94 -5.60
CA ARG A 46 -10.95 8.47 -6.10
C ARG A 46 -10.80 9.87 -6.69
N ARG A 47 -10.05 10.74 -6.00
CA ARG A 47 -9.78 12.11 -6.47
C ARG A 47 -8.97 12.10 -7.77
N ARG A 48 -7.91 11.28 -7.85
CA ARG A 48 -7.08 11.20 -9.07
C ARG A 48 -7.83 10.55 -10.23
N SER A 49 -8.62 9.51 -9.99
CA SER A 49 -9.51 8.90 -11.00
C SER A 49 -10.46 9.93 -11.61
N ALA A 50 -11.07 10.79 -10.79
CA ALA A 50 -11.94 11.85 -11.29
C ALA A 50 -11.20 12.85 -12.19
N VAL A 51 -9.94 13.17 -11.91
CA VAL A 51 -9.10 14.04 -12.77
C VAL A 51 -8.88 13.42 -14.16
N HIS A 52 -8.80 12.09 -14.23
CA HIS A 52 -8.62 11.34 -15.47
C HIS A 52 -9.95 10.90 -16.12
N GLY A 53 -11.10 11.34 -15.60
CA GLY A 53 -12.42 10.96 -16.12
C GLY A 53 -12.77 9.47 -15.93
N LEU A 54 -12.10 8.79 -14.99
CA LEU A 54 -12.32 7.39 -14.69
C LEU A 54 -13.49 7.22 -13.70
N GLU A 55 -14.39 6.25 -13.97
CA GLU A 55 -15.48 5.92 -13.06
C GLU A 55 -14.98 5.36 -11.72
N ASN A 56 -15.59 5.78 -10.63
CA ASN A 56 -15.28 5.25 -9.31
C ASN A 56 -16.00 3.92 -9.06
N ARG A 57 -15.33 2.79 -9.30
CA ARG A 57 -15.91 1.44 -9.17
C ARG A 57 -15.52 0.70 -7.87
N LEU A 58 -14.85 1.37 -6.93
CA LEU A 58 -14.37 0.74 -5.70
C LEU A 58 -15.50 0.65 -4.65
N GLU A 59 -16.42 -0.27 -4.89
CA GLU A 59 -17.55 -0.64 -4.02
C GLU A 59 -17.33 -1.98 -3.29
N ASN A 60 -16.16 -2.60 -3.49
CA ASN A 60 -15.75 -3.81 -2.82
C ASN A 60 -15.83 -3.70 -1.29
N CYS A 61 -16.01 -4.85 -0.63
CA CYS A 61 -15.79 -4.92 0.82
C CYS A 61 -14.36 -4.46 1.14
N HIS A 62 -14.22 -3.57 2.13
CA HIS A 62 -12.96 -2.95 2.49
C HIS A 62 -12.58 -3.29 3.93
N VAL A 63 -11.35 -3.78 4.11
CA VAL A 63 -10.75 -4.05 5.41
C VAL A 63 -9.52 -3.16 5.58
N ASP A 64 -9.59 -2.25 6.55
CA ASP A 64 -8.45 -1.43 6.93
C ASP A 64 -7.73 -2.01 8.15
N LEU A 65 -6.54 -2.57 7.92
CA LEU A 65 -5.71 -3.21 8.93
C LEU A 65 -5.20 -2.22 9.99
N TYR A 66 -5.12 -0.92 9.70
CA TYR A 66 -4.63 0.06 10.68
C TYR A 66 -5.56 0.15 11.89
N HIS A 67 -6.87 0.24 11.65
CA HIS A 67 -7.86 0.33 12.72
C HIS A 67 -7.91 -0.94 13.57
N ILE A 68 -7.78 -2.10 12.93
CA ILE A 68 -7.74 -3.39 13.62
C ILE A 68 -6.45 -3.52 14.44
N SER A 69 -5.29 -3.21 13.84
CA SER A 69 -3.98 -3.21 14.52
C SER A 69 -3.97 -2.29 15.72
N ARG A 70 -4.52 -1.08 15.59
CA ARG A 70 -4.61 -0.12 16.70
C ARG A 70 -5.47 -0.64 17.85
N ARG A 71 -6.59 -1.32 17.55
CA ARG A 71 -7.45 -1.93 18.57
C ARG A 71 -6.74 -3.09 19.29
N LEU A 72 -6.08 -3.96 18.55
CA LEU A 72 -5.44 -5.17 19.12
C LEU A 72 -4.14 -4.84 19.87
N TRP A 73 -3.34 -3.91 19.35
CA TRP A 73 -1.95 -3.74 19.77
C TRP A 73 -1.58 -2.31 20.15
N GLY A 74 -2.46 -1.32 20.00
CA GLY A 74 -2.13 0.08 20.26
C GLY A 74 -1.75 0.41 21.70
N HIS A 75 -2.07 -0.46 22.66
CA HIS A 75 -1.64 -0.33 24.07
C HIS A 75 -0.32 -1.06 24.38
N ARG A 76 0.21 -1.84 23.43
CA ARG A 76 1.42 -2.68 23.60
C ARG A 76 2.57 -2.23 22.71
N LEU A 77 2.28 -1.55 21.60
CA LEU A 77 3.27 -1.08 20.65
C LEU A 77 3.57 0.41 20.85
N PRO A 78 4.80 0.86 20.54
CA PRO A 78 5.16 2.27 20.67
C PRO A 78 4.35 3.18 19.73
N ASP A 79 3.99 2.66 18.55
CA ASP A 79 2.98 3.24 17.66
C ASP A 79 2.33 2.12 16.82
N CYS A 80 1.36 2.48 15.97
CA CYS A 80 0.69 1.54 15.05
C CYS A 80 1.02 1.86 13.60
N LYS A 81 2.25 2.32 13.31
CA LYS A 81 2.75 2.36 11.94
C LYS A 81 2.95 0.92 11.45
N LEU A 82 2.83 0.71 10.14
CA LEU A 82 2.98 -0.61 9.54
C LEU A 82 4.33 -1.24 9.93
N SER A 83 5.44 -0.51 9.77
CA SER A 83 6.78 -0.98 10.15
C SER A 83 6.91 -1.40 11.62
N THR A 84 6.24 -0.71 12.54
CA THR A 84 6.21 -1.08 13.96
C THR A 84 5.42 -2.37 14.17
N VAL A 85 4.25 -2.49 13.54
CA VAL A 85 3.40 -3.68 13.64
C VAL A 85 4.11 -4.89 13.07
N GLU A 86 4.72 -4.78 11.89
CA GLU A 86 5.48 -5.86 11.26
C GLU A 86 6.64 -6.34 12.12
N ARG A 87 7.44 -5.42 12.65
CA ARG A 87 8.58 -5.76 13.51
C ARG A 87 8.13 -6.55 14.75
N HIS A 88 7.07 -6.11 15.42
CA HIS A 88 6.67 -6.69 16.71
C HIS A 88 5.74 -7.91 16.58
N ILE A 89 4.97 -8.01 15.49
CA ILE A 89 3.98 -9.07 15.31
C ILE A 89 4.50 -10.17 14.37
N LEU A 90 5.20 -9.79 13.29
CA LEU A 90 5.77 -10.74 12.34
C LEU A 90 7.25 -11.07 12.60
N GLY A 91 7.92 -10.29 13.45
CA GLY A 91 9.37 -10.41 13.62
C GLY A 91 10.16 -9.96 12.40
N ALA A 92 9.58 -9.11 11.56
CA ALA A 92 10.22 -8.64 10.33
C ALA A 92 11.44 -7.75 10.65
N GLU A 93 12.58 -8.10 10.06
CA GLU A 93 13.76 -7.24 10.04
C GLU A 93 13.66 -6.33 8.81
N ARG A 94 13.45 -5.03 9.03
CA ARG A 94 13.45 -4.01 7.98
C ARG A 94 14.77 -3.25 8.02
N ASP A 95 15.43 -3.11 6.87
CA ASP A 95 16.46 -2.08 6.69
C ASP A 95 15.83 -0.68 6.80
N LEU A 96 16.66 0.35 7.00
CA LEU A 96 16.22 1.75 7.12
C LEU A 96 15.25 2.12 5.98
N ASP A 97 13.97 2.28 6.33
CA ASP A 97 12.93 2.72 5.41
C ASP A 97 13.34 4.03 4.73
N ILE A 98 13.09 4.14 3.42
CA ILE A 98 13.08 5.44 2.76
C ILE A 98 11.91 6.23 3.36
N PRO A 99 12.15 7.36 4.05
CA PRO A 99 11.05 8.18 4.54
C PRO A 99 10.15 8.56 3.37
N GLY A 100 8.82 8.41 3.53
CA GLY A 100 7.86 8.69 2.46
C GLY A 100 8.00 10.10 1.85
N SER A 101 8.54 11.07 2.61
CA SER A 101 8.86 12.42 2.14
C SER A 101 9.92 12.47 1.03
N HIS A 102 10.76 11.44 0.89
CA HIS A 102 11.78 11.36 -0.15
C HIS A 102 11.29 10.69 -1.44
N VAL A 103 10.16 9.98 -1.43
CA VAL A 103 9.60 9.33 -2.63
C VAL A 103 9.52 10.29 -3.84
N PRO A 104 9.08 11.56 -3.70
CA PRO A 104 9.07 12.51 -4.81
C PRO A 104 10.44 12.81 -5.40
N ASP A 105 11.49 12.85 -4.57
CA ASP A 105 12.85 13.14 -5.03
C ASP A 105 13.43 11.97 -5.82
N TYR A 106 13.22 10.74 -5.34
CA TYR A 106 13.65 9.53 -6.05
C TYR A 106 12.96 9.42 -7.42
N TYR A 107 11.65 9.68 -7.47
CA TYR A 107 10.90 9.71 -8.72
C TYR A 107 11.38 10.83 -9.65
N ARG A 108 11.69 12.02 -9.12
CA ARG A 108 12.26 13.12 -9.92
C ARG A 108 13.63 12.76 -10.49
N THR A 109 14.50 12.09 -9.72
CA THR A 109 15.79 11.60 -10.21
C THR A 109 15.62 10.58 -11.33
N TYR A 110 14.65 9.67 -11.21
CA TYR A 110 14.30 8.75 -12.31
C TYR A 110 13.91 9.52 -13.57
N LEU A 111 13.00 10.50 -13.47
CA LEU A 111 12.56 11.30 -14.62
C LEU A 111 13.70 12.11 -15.26
N SER A 112 14.60 12.66 -14.46
CA SER A 112 15.70 13.50 -14.98
C SER A 112 16.84 12.70 -15.59
N THR A 113 17.11 11.50 -15.06
CA THR A 113 18.25 10.68 -15.50
C THR A 113 17.86 9.57 -16.48
N GLY A 114 16.58 9.21 -16.54
CA GLY A 114 16.09 8.01 -17.22
C GLY A 114 16.56 6.69 -16.57
N SER A 115 17.35 6.75 -15.50
CA SER A 115 17.87 5.57 -14.82
C SER A 115 16.81 5.00 -13.89
N PRO A 116 16.45 3.70 -13.98
CA PRO A 116 15.46 3.09 -13.09
C PRO A 116 15.99 2.87 -11.66
N GLY A 117 17.30 3.04 -11.42
CA GLY A 117 17.95 2.80 -10.13
C GLY A 117 17.23 3.43 -8.92
N PRO A 118 16.84 4.72 -8.97
CA PRO A 118 16.06 5.36 -7.90
C PRO A 118 14.68 4.73 -7.65
N LEU A 119 14.07 4.05 -8.62
CA LEU A 119 12.76 3.42 -8.42
C LEU A 119 12.85 2.05 -7.75
N VAL A 120 13.98 1.33 -7.92
CA VAL A 120 14.17 -0.02 -7.38
C VAL A 120 13.82 -0.13 -5.91
N PRO A 121 14.39 0.70 -4.99
CA PRO A 121 14.07 0.55 -3.58
C PRO A 121 12.63 0.95 -3.24
N LEU A 122 12.00 1.83 -4.01
CA LEU A 122 10.59 2.20 -3.82
C LEU A 122 9.65 1.04 -4.18
N VAL A 123 9.93 0.36 -5.29
CA VAL A 123 9.14 -0.79 -5.76
C VAL A 123 9.35 -2.00 -4.86
N GLU A 124 10.56 -2.21 -4.34
CA GLU A 124 10.82 -3.31 -3.40
C GLU A 124 10.15 -3.04 -2.04
N HIS A 125 10.25 -1.82 -1.52
CA HIS A 125 9.58 -1.44 -0.28
C HIS A 125 8.06 -1.62 -0.38
N ASN A 126 7.44 -1.15 -1.47
CA ASN A 126 6.00 -1.36 -1.67
C ASN A 126 5.65 -2.86 -1.81
N ARG A 127 6.52 -3.66 -2.44
CA ARG A 127 6.34 -5.12 -2.51
C ARG A 127 6.32 -5.75 -1.13
N GLU A 128 7.29 -5.40 -0.29
CA GLU A 128 7.41 -5.90 1.08
C GLU A 128 6.20 -5.52 1.94
N ASP A 129 5.78 -4.25 1.89
CA ASP A 129 4.60 -3.77 2.61
C ASP A 129 3.33 -4.56 2.22
N ILE A 130 3.11 -4.81 0.91
CA ILE A 130 1.97 -5.62 0.43
C ILE A 130 2.03 -7.06 0.95
N ILE A 131 3.22 -7.68 0.91
CA ILE A 131 3.40 -9.06 1.39
C ILE A 131 3.16 -9.12 2.90
N ASN A 132 3.74 -8.21 3.66
CA ASN A 132 3.61 -8.17 5.11
C ASN A 132 2.18 -7.88 5.55
N MET A 133 1.45 -7.00 4.87
CA MET A 133 0.01 -6.84 5.11
C MET A 133 -0.75 -8.15 4.93
N ALA A 134 -0.46 -8.92 3.88
CA ALA A 134 -1.08 -10.23 3.68
C ALA A 134 -0.71 -11.23 4.80
N LEU A 135 0.55 -11.20 5.26
CA LEU A 135 1.02 -12.02 6.38
C LEU A 135 0.45 -11.60 7.74
N LEU A 136 0.03 -10.33 7.91
CA LEU A 136 -0.63 -9.85 9.12
C LEU A 136 -2.07 -10.34 9.27
N ILE A 137 -2.75 -10.70 8.17
CA ILE A 137 -4.18 -11.08 8.16
C ILE A 137 -4.50 -12.18 9.19
N PRO A 138 -3.78 -13.32 9.26
CA PRO A 138 -4.06 -14.35 10.25
C PRO A 138 -3.99 -13.83 11.70
N HIS A 139 -3.01 -12.98 12.00
CA HIS A 139 -2.80 -12.44 13.35
C HIS A 139 -3.91 -11.49 13.80
N VAL A 140 -4.50 -10.73 12.86
CA VAL A 140 -5.64 -9.87 13.19
C VAL A 140 -6.94 -10.67 13.34
N THR A 141 -7.09 -11.79 12.65
CA THR A 141 -8.29 -12.66 12.80
C THR A 141 -8.27 -13.48 14.09
N SER A 142 -7.11 -13.94 14.55
CA SER A 142 -7.00 -14.72 15.80
C SER A 142 -7.22 -13.90 17.08
N GLY A 143 -7.08 -12.57 17.01
CA GLY A 143 -7.32 -11.67 18.14
C GLY A 143 -8.78 -11.21 18.29
N ILE A 144 -9.69 -11.67 17.43
CA ILE A 144 -11.12 -11.32 17.42
C ILE A 144 -11.98 -12.43 18.08
N CYS A 145 -11.37 -13.56 18.46
CA CYS A 145 -12.02 -14.62 19.23
C CYS A 145 -11.85 -14.44 20.74
#